data_AF-A0A7J9PIV6-F1
#
_entry.id   AF-A0A7J9PIV6-F1
#
_cell.length_a   1.000
_cell.length_b   1.000
_cell.length_c   1.000
_cell.angle_alpha   90.00
_cell.angle_beta   90.00
_cell.angle_gamma   90.00
#
_symmetry.space_group_name_H-M   'P 1'
#
loop_
_entity.id
_entity.type
_entity.pdbx_description
1 polymer ?
#
loop_
_entity_poly.entity_id
_entity_poly.type
_entity_poly.pdbx_seq_one_letter_code
_entity_poly.pdbx_strand_id
1 'polypeptide(L)'
;MDSTLIAGAFYSSFLYTVRISVVVLLTIYIVNYFVNRGLLEKISDHASPVTKKLNLNSFLVSSILVSFFSPTVGYTMLADGIAEKELTQTEVLAGTLANSFPAVLSHVLTYYIPL
;
A
#
# COMPACT_ATOMS: atom_id res chain seq x y z
N MET A 1 -27.63 0.60 -32.10
CA MET A 1 -26.48 0.79 -31.20
C MET A 1 -25.26 0.57 -32.05
N ASP A 2 -24.56 1.65 -32.40
CA ASP A 2 -23.62 1.65 -33.52
C ASP A 2 -22.36 0.88 -33.18
N SER A 3 -22.06 -0.17 -33.95
CA SER A 3 -20.91 -1.06 -33.78
C SER A 3 -19.56 -0.32 -33.87
N THR A 4 -19.53 0.81 -34.56
CA THR A 4 -18.37 1.69 -34.70
C THR A 4 -18.05 2.45 -33.40
N LEU A 5 -19.06 2.85 -32.63
CA LEU A 5 -18.86 3.48 -31.32
C LEU A 5 -18.28 2.48 -30.30
N ILE A 6 -18.76 1.24 -30.32
CA ILE A 6 -18.26 0.17 -29.43
C ILE A 6 -16.79 -0.13 -29.75
N ALA A 7 -16.43 -0.25 -31.03
CA ALA A 7 -15.05 -0.48 -31.45
C ALA A 7 -14.11 0.67 -31.06
N GLY A 8 -14.54 1.93 -31.22
CA GLY A 8 -13.77 3.11 -30.83
C GLY A 8 -13.55 3.21 -29.31
N ALA A 9 -14.59 2.92 -28.53
CA ALA A 9 -14.50 2.89 -27.06
C ALA A 9 -13.57 1.76 -26.57
N PHE A 10 -13.61 0.61 -27.24
CA PHE A 10 -12.75 -0.52 -26.93
C PHE A 10 -11.28 -0.20 -27.23
N TYR A 11 -10.98 0.36 -28.40
CA TYR A 11 -9.61 0.74 -28.78
C TYR A 11 -9.02 1.78 -27.83
N SER A 12 -9.82 2.79 -27.46
CA SER A 12 -9.39 3.83 -26.53
C SER A 12 -9.12 3.25 -25.15
N SER A 13 -10.05 2.46 -24.61
CA SER A 13 -9.88 1.79 -23.31
C SER A 13 -8.64 0.90 -23.29
N PHE A 14 -8.43 0.12 -24.36
CA PHE A 14 -7.26 -0.75 -24.48
C PHE A 14 -5.95 0.05 -24.46
N LEU A 15 -5.87 1.17 -25.20
CA LEU A 15 -4.71 2.07 -25.18
C LEU A 15 -4.43 2.65 -23.80
N TYR A 16 -5.47 3.07 -23.09
CA TYR A 16 -5.34 3.56 -21.71
C TYR A 16 -4.87 2.47 -20.76
N THR A 17 -5.42 1.26 -20.86
CA THR A 17 -5.00 0.11 -20.05
C THR A 17 -3.54 -0.19 -20.30
N VAL A 18 -3.09 -0.30 -21.56
CA VAL A 18 -1.67 -0.56 -21.88
C VAL A 18 -0.77 0.52 -21.28
N ARG A 19 -1.14 1.80 -21.39
CA ARG A 19 -0.36 2.91 -20.84
C ARG A 19 -0.22 2.83 -19.31
N ILE A 20 -1.32 2.56 -18.60
CA ILE A 20 -1.30 2.40 -17.13
C ILE A 20 -0.51 1.14 -16.74
N SER A 21 -0.73 0.02 -17.44
CA SER A 21 -0.03 -1.24 -17.18
C SER A 21 1.48 -1.08 -17.29
N VAL A 22 2.00 -0.33 -18.27
CA VAL A 22 3.43 -0.07 -18.39
C VAL A 22 3.97 0.65 -17.15
N VAL A 23 3.27 1.67 -16.65
CA VAL A 23 3.68 2.41 -15.44
C VAL A 23 3.65 1.51 -14.21
N VAL A 24 2.58 0.72 -14.05
CA VAL A 24 2.42 -0.21 -12.92
C VAL A 24 3.51 -1.27 -12.93
N LEU A 25 3.77 -1.90 -14.08
CA LEU A 25 4.80 -2.92 -14.23
C LEU A 25 6.19 -2.35 -13.93
N LEU A 26 6.49 -1.14 -14.39
CA LEU A 26 7.76 -0.47 -14.14
C LEU A 26 7.95 -0.19 -12.64
N THR A 27 6.90 0.32 -11.97
CA THR A 27 6.92 0.55 -10.51
C THR A 27 7.12 -0.75 -9.74
N ILE A 28 6.38 -1.80 -10.08
CA ILE A 28 6.51 -3.12 -9.44
C ILE A 28 7.92 -3.66 -9.64
N TYR A 29 8.50 -3.51 -10.83
CA TYR A 29 9.87 -3.93 -11.12
C TYR A 29 10.89 -3.18 -10.23
N ILE A 30 10.78 -1.86 -10.13
CA ILE A 30 11.66 -1.02 -9.30
C ILE A 30 11.56 -1.43 -7.83
N VAL A 31 10.35 -1.60 -7.31
CA VAL A 31 10.12 -2.03 -5.92
C VAL A 31 10.75 -3.40 -5.68
N ASN A 32 10.47 -4.39 -6.53
CA ASN A 32 11.05 -5.73 -6.39
C ASN A 32 12.59 -5.72 -6.50
N TYR A 33 13.16 -4.87 -7.36
CA TYR A 33 14.59 -4.70 -7.44
C TYR A 33 15.21 -4.21 -6.12
N PHE A 34 14.57 -3.24 -5.46
CA PHE A 34 15.01 -2.75 -4.16
C PHE A 34 14.79 -3.77 -3.03
N VAL A 35 13.68 -4.50 -3.04
CA VAL A 35 13.41 -5.60 -2.11
C VAL A 35 14.49 -6.67 -2.22
N ASN A 36 14.81 -7.14 -3.43
CA ASN A 36 15.84 -8.16 -3.67
C ASN A 36 17.26 -7.70 -3.32
N ARG A 37 17.51 -6.38 -3.27
CA ARG A 37 18.77 -5.81 -2.79
C ARG A 37 18.87 -5.72 -1.26
N GLY A 38 17.84 -6.14 -0.53
CA GLY A 38 17.80 -6.09 0.93
C GLY A 38 17.68 -4.69 1.51
N LEU A 39 17.14 -3.73 0.74
CA LEU A 39 16.81 -2.41 1.31
C LEU A 39 15.73 -2.53 2.38
N LEU A 40 14.76 -3.41 2.19
CA LEU A 40 13.77 -3.71 3.21
C LEU A 40 14.42 -4.31 4.46
N GLU A 41 15.41 -5.20 4.31
CA GLU A 41 16.17 -5.75 5.45
C GLU A 41 16.94 -4.66 6.19
N LYS A 42 17.60 -3.73 5.48
CA LYS A 42 18.27 -2.58 6.11
C LYS A 42 17.32 -1.65 6.86
N ILE A 43 16.14 -1.37 6.29
CA ILE A 43 15.11 -0.57 6.96
C ILE A 43 14.58 -1.33 8.18
N SER A 44 14.36 -2.63 8.04
CA SER A 44 13.95 -3.52 9.12
C SER A 44 14.97 -3.56 10.24
N ASP A 45 16.27 -3.65 9.95
CA ASP A 45 17.33 -3.62 10.96
C ASP A 45 17.36 -2.29 11.73
N HIS A 46 17.09 -1.17 11.03
CA HIS A 46 17.03 0.15 11.66
C HIS A 46 15.75 0.35 12.48
N ALA A 47 14.63 -0.24 12.05
CA ALA A 47 13.37 -0.21 12.77
C ALA A 47 13.34 -1.22 13.94
N SER A 48 14.05 -2.34 13.81
CA SER A 48 14.12 -3.46 14.76
C SER A 48 14.30 -3.06 16.22
N PRO A 49 15.20 -2.12 16.59
CA PRO A 49 15.32 -1.69 17.98
C PRO A 49 14.05 -1.02 18.51
N VAL A 50 13.34 -0.26 17.66
CA VAL A 50 12.07 0.38 18.02
C VAL A 50 10.96 -0.67 18.12
N THR A 51 10.87 -1.55 17.13
CA THR A 51 9.86 -2.62 17.06
C THR A 51 10.00 -3.62 18.21
N LYS A 52 11.23 -4.02 18.56
CA LYS A 52 11.53 -4.90 19.70
C LYS A 52 11.25 -4.23 21.04
N LYS A 53 11.59 -2.94 21.19
CA LYS A 53 11.32 -2.21 22.44
C LYS A 53 9.83 -2.05 22.71
N LEU A 54 9.02 -2.04 21.65
CA LEU A 54 7.57 -1.93 21.71
C LEU A 54 6.84 -3.29 21.57
N ASN A 55 7.56 -4.41 21.40
CA ASN A 55 6.99 -5.74 21.09
C ASN A 55 5.91 -5.70 20.00
N LEU A 56 6.10 -4.90 18.96
CA LEU A 56 5.07 -4.73 17.93
C LEU A 56 5.05 -5.92 16.99
N ASN A 57 3.84 -6.40 16.69
CA ASN A 57 3.61 -7.41 15.68
C ASN A 57 4.03 -6.90 14.28
N SER A 58 4.72 -7.75 13.52
CA SER A 58 5.18 -7.42 12.17
C SER A 58 4.04 -7.10 11.20
N PHE A 59 2.87 -7.72 11.38
CA PHE A 59 1.66 -7.47 10.59
C PHE A 59 1.13 -6.05 10.82
N LEU A 60 1.16 -5.58 12.07
CA LEU A 60 0.75 -4.23 12.44
C LEU A 60 1.67 -3.16 11.82
N VAL A 61 2.99 -3.37 11.90
CA VAL A 61 3.96 -2.43 11.29
C VAL A 61 3.78 -2.37 9.77
N SER A 62 3.55 -3.52 9.14
CA SER A 62 3.34 -3.61 7.69
C SER A 62 2.08 -2.85 7.25
N SER A 63 0.98 -2.98 7.99
CA SER A 63 -0.26 -2.22 7.74
C SER A 63 -0.05 -0.70 7.79
N ILE A 64 0.71 -0.22 8.78
CA ILE A 64 1.03 1.21 8.92
C ILE A 64 1.85 1.71 7.74
N LEU A 65 2.88 0.96 7.34
CA LEU A 65 3.73 1.33 6.21
C LEU A 65 2.96 1.33 4.89
N VAL A 66 2.11 0.33 4.65
CA VAL A 66 1.26 0.25 3.46
C VAL A 66 0.23 1.39 3.42
N SER A 67 -0.27 1.83 4.57
CA SER A 67 -1.25 2.93 4.65
C SER A 67 -0.74 4.26 4.09
N PHE A 68 0.58 4.49 4.03
CA PHE A 68 1.16 5.69 3.38
C PHE A 68 0.92 5.71 1.86
N PHE A 69 0.73 4.55 1.25
CA PHE A 69 0.48 4.40 -0.18
C PHE A 69 -1.00 4.21 -0.45
N SER A 70 -1.63 3.30 0.29
CA SER A 70 -3.06 3.03 0.20
C SER A 70 -3.64 2.78 1.59
N PRO A 71 -4.37 3.76 2.15
CA PRO A 71 -5.04 3.59 3.44
C PRO A 71 -5.98 2.37 3.44
N THR A 72 -6.70 2.17 2.32
CA THR A 72 -7.62 1.03 2.16
C THR A 72 -6.91 -0.30 2.35
N VAL A 73 -5.76 -0.51 1.70
CA VAL A 73 -4.99 -1.76 1.83
C VAL A 73 -4.45 -1.92 3.25
N GLY A 74 -4.01 -0.83 3.88
CA GLY A 74 -3.54 -0.88 5.27
C GLY A 74 -4.65 -1.30 6.25
N TYR A 75 -5.86 -0.73 6.12
CA TYR A 75 -7.00 -1.13 6.96
C TYR A 75 -7.47 -2.55 6.67
N THR A 76 -7.45 -3.02 5.42
CA THR A 76 -7.78 -4.42 5.11
C THR A 76 -6.78 -5.38 5.74
N MET A 77 -5.47 -5.06 5.74
CA MET A 77 -4.48 -5.88 6.45
C MET A 77 -4.74 -5.96 7.97
N LEU A 78 -5.28 -4.91 8.62
CA LEU A 78 -5.67 -5.03 10.04
C LEU A 78 -6.90 -5.93 10.22
N ALA A 79 -7.85 -5.85 9.30
CA ALA A 79 -9.04 -6.71 9.30
C ALA A 79 -8.67 -8.19 9.05
N ASP A 80 -7.72 -8.46 8.16
CA ASP A 80 -7.20 -9.81 7.93
C ASP A 80 -6.42 -10.29 9.15
N GLY A 81 -5.55 -9.45 9.72
CA GLY A 81 -4.74 -9.80 10.88
C GLY A 81 -5.59 -10.16 12.12
N ILE A 82 -6.74 -9.51 12.34
CA ILE A 82 -7.64 -9.90 13.43
C ILE A 82 -8.43 -11.19 13.12
N ALA A 83 -8.81 -11.39 11.85
CA ALA A 83 -9.54 -12.58 11.42
C ALA A 83 -8.66 -13.84 11.50
N GLU A 84 -7.39 -13.72 11.13
CA GLU A 84 -6.39 -14.78 11.19
C GLU A 84 -5.80 -14.99 12.58
N LYS A 85 -6.20 -14.17 13.57
CA LYS A 85 -5.66 -14.15 14.96
C LYS A 85 -4.17 -13.85 15.04
N GLU A 86 -3.60 -13.27 13.98
CA GLU A 86 -2.25 -12.73 13.96
C GLU A 86 -2.15 -11.43 14.79
N LEU A 87 -3.26 -10.70 14.96
CA LEU A 87 -3.34 -9.47 15.75
C LEU A 87 -4.40 -9.55 16.85
N THR A 88 -4.09 -8.96 18.01
CA THR A 88 -5.06 -8.75 19.10
C THR A 88 -5.94 -7.53 18.85
N GLN A 89 -7.09 -7.44 19.52
CA GLN A 89 -7.98 -6.27 19.41
C GLN A 89 -7.29 -4.95 19.79
N THR A 90 -6.42 -4.98 20.81
CA THR A 90 -5.67 -3.80 21.25
C THR A 90 -4.65 -3.36 20.20
N GLU A 91 -3.97 -4.30 19.54
CA GLU A 91 -3.06 -4.00 18.44
C GLU A 91 -3.81 -3.43 17.23
N VAL A 92 -4.96 -4.00 16.87
CA VAL A 92 -5.79 -3.48 15.78
C VAL A 92 -6.27 -2.06 16.07
N LEU A 93 -6.66 -1.77 17.31
CA LEU A 93 -7.04 -0.41 17.72
C LEU A 93 -5.85 0.55 17.60
N ALA A 94 -4.69 0.16 18.11
CA ALA A 94 -3.46 0.96 18.02
C ALA A 94 -3.04 1.17 16.56
N GLY A 95 -3.12 0.13 15.71
CA GLY A 95 -2.85 0.19 14.29
C GLY A 95 -3.83 1.10 13.54
N THR A 96 -5.12 1.05 13.88
CA THR A 96 -6.14 1.92 13.27
C THR A 96 -5.88 3.39 13.61
N LEU A 97 -5.53 3.68 14.87
CA LEU A 97 -5.14 5.02 15.31
C LEU A 97 -3.87 5.49 14.60
N ALA A 98 -2.84 4.63 14.55
CA ALA A 98 -1.60 4.93 13.85
C ALA A 98 -1.83 5.19 12.35
N ASN A 99 -2.68 4.39 11.68
CA ASN A 99 -3.03 4.53 10.26
C ASN A 99 -3.75 5.84 9.93
N SER A 100 -4.31 6.52 10.93
CA SER A 100 -4.94 7.84 10.72
C SER A 100 -3.94 8.90 10.25
N PHE A 101 -2.67 8.81 10.68
CA PHE A 101 -1.62 9.72 10.22
C PHE A 101 -1.23 9.48 8.76
N PRO A 102 -0.81 8.27 8.33
CA PRO A 102 -0.56 7.97 6.94
C PRO A 102 -1.76 8.27 6.04
N ALA A 103 -2.98 7.96 6.47
CA ALA A 103 -4.19 8.23 5.69
C ALA A 103 -4.40 9.71 5.40
N VAL A 104 -4.24 10.57 6.40
CA VAL A 104 -4.30 12.02 6.21
C VAL A 104 -3.16 12.49 5.30
N LEU A 105 -1.94 11.96 5.49
CA LEU A 105 -0.80 12.34 4.66
C LEU A 105 -1.00 11.95 3.18
N SER A 106 -1.50 10.75 2.88
CA SER A 106 -1.82 10.33 1.51
C SER A 106 -2.87 11.25 0.88
N HIS A 107 -3.88 11.67 1.64
CA HIS A 107 -4.86 12.65 1.16
C HIS A 107 -4.20 14.00 0.88
N VAL A 108 -3.33 14.49 1.78
CA VAL A 108 -2.63 15.76 1.56
C VAL A 108 -1.75 15.69 0.30
N LEU A 109 -0.96 14.63 0.15
CA LEU A 109 -0.12 14.44 -1.03
C LEU A 109 -0.95 14.38 -2.32
N THR A 110 -2.06 13.64 -2.31
CA THR A 110 -2.91 13.49 -3.50
C THR A 110 -3.64 14.78 -3.89
N TYR A 111 -4.11 15.56 -2.91
CA TYR A 111 -4.91 16.75 -3.18
C TYR A 111 -4.11 18.05 -3.33
N TYR A 112 -2.97 18.18 -2.63
CA TYR A 112 -2.18 19.42 -2.62
C TYR A 112 -0.93 19.36 -3.50
N ILE A 113 -0.44 18.18 -3.86
CA ILE A 113 0.64 18.03 -4.84
C ILE A 113 0.00 17.53 -6.13
N PRO A 114 -0.18 18.39 -7.16
CA PRO A 114 -0.70 17.94 -8.43
C PRO A 114 0.37 17.08 -9.09
N LEU A 115 0.16 15.77 -9.10
CA LEU A 115 0.89 14.82 -9.96
C LEU A 115 0.16 14.66 -11.29
#